data_AF-A0A352EW26-F1
#
_entry.id   AF-A0A352EW26-F1
#
_cell.length_a   1.000
_cell.length_b   1.000
_cell.length_c   1.000
_cell.angle_alpha   90.00
_cell.angle_beta   90.00
_cell.angle_gamma   90.00
#
_symmetry.space_group_name_H-M   'P 1'
#
loop_
_entity.id
_entity.type
_entity.pdbx_description
1 polymer ?
#
loop_
_entity_poly.entity_id
_entity_poly.type
_entity_poly.pdbx_seq_one_letter_code
_entity_poly.pdbx_strand_id
1 'polypeptide(L)' 'EGKVTVFRATFLPGANIRGSGCILSTAIAAGLGKGTSLQESVRQAKDFVLNKLRDAKQSQNRER' A
#
# COMPACT_ATOMS: atom_id res chain seq x y z
N GLU A 1 24.19 9.99 -12.30
CA GLU A 1 24.07 9.06 -11.15
C GLU A 1 22.61 8.79 -10.85
N GLY A 2 22.23 7.55 -10.54
CA GLY A 2 20.83 7.19 -10.23
C GLY A 2 20.55 7.28 -8.72
N LYS A 3 19.45 7.93 -8.33
CA LYS A 3 19.00 7.98 -6.93
C LYS A 3 18.07 6.81 -6.62
N VAL A 4 18.46 5.96 -5.66
CA VAL A 4 17.60 4.88 -5.13
C VAL A 4 16.92 5.36 -3.84
N THR A 5 15.64 5.05 -3.67
CA THR A 5 14.88 5.34 -2.44
C THR A 5 14.14 4.08 -1.99
N VAL A 6 14.27 3.71 -0.72
CA VAL A 6 13.67 2.48 -0.17
C VAL A 6 12.47 2.82 0.69
N PHE A 7 11.32 2.20 0.42
CA PHE A 7 10.09 2.38 1.18
C PHE A 7 9.80 1.11 1.99
N ARG A 8 9.77 1.21 3.33
CA ARG A 8 9.53 0.09 4.26
C ARG A 8 8.17 0.19 4.93
N ALA A 9 7.58 -0.95 5.27
CA ALA A 9 6.35 -1.04 6.05
C ALA A 9 6.42 -2.28 6.94
N THR A 10 5.70 -2.25 8.06
CA THR A 10 5.59 -3.39 8.98
C THR A 10 4.87 -4.55 8.30
N PHE A 11 5.45 -5.73 8.35
CA PHE A 11 4.77 -6.96 7.92
C PHE A 11 3.63 -7.28 8.89
N LEU A 12 2.47 -7.64 8.35
CA LEU A 12 1.27 -7.97 9.13
C LEU A 12 0.95 -9.46 8.95
N PRO A 13 1.37 -10.34 9.86
CA PRO A 13 1.11 -11.78 9.74
C PRO A 13 -0.39 -12.07 9.70
N GLY A 14 -0.81 -12.92 8.77
CA GLY A 14 -2.20 -13.32 8.58
C GLY A 14 -3.12 -12.25 7.97
N ALA A 15 -2.60 -11.05 7.66
CA ALA A 15 -3.34 -10.05 6.93
C ALA A 15 -3.18 -10.29 5.42
N ASN A 16 -4.27 -10.64 4.74
CA ASN A 16 -4.21 -10.92 3.30
C ASN A 16 -5.46 -10.36 2.62
N ILE A 17 -5.24 -9.57 1.57
CA ILE A 17 -6.28 -9.11 0.65
C ILE A 17 -5.88 -9.49 -0.77
N ARG A 18 -6.82 -10.08 -1.52
CA ARG A 18 -6.61 -10.40 -2.94
C ARG A 18 -6.40 -9.09 -3.71
N GLY A 19 -5.44 -9.06 -4.62
CA GLY A 19 -5.19 -7.90 -5.46
C GLY A 19 -4.44 -6.75 -4.78
N SER A 20 -3.76 -6.98 -3.64
CA SER A 20 -2.91 -5.96 -2.99
C SER A 20 -1.90 -5.31 -3.95
N GLY A 21 -1.32 -6.09 -4.89
CA GLY A 21 -0.44 -5.58 -5.94
C GLY A 21 -1.17 -4.68 -6.95
N CYS A 22 -2.36 -5.08 -7.42
CA CYS A 22 -3.16 -4.24 -8.32
C CYS A 22 -3.56 -2.93 -7.62
N ILE A 23 -4.01 -3.01 -6.37
CA ILE A 23 -4.37 -1.84 -5.56
C ILE A 23 -3.17 -0.91 -5.40
N LEU A 24 -1.98 -1.45 -5.11
CA LEU A 24 -0.75 -0.68 -5.01
C LEU A 24 -0.45 0.06 -6.31
N SER A 25 -0.42 -0.65 -7.45
CA SER A 25 -0.13 -0.06 -8.76
C SER A 25 -1.16 0.99 -9.16
N THR A 26 -2.45 0.74 -8.92
CA THR A 26 -3.53 1.71 -9.18
C THR A 26 -3.38 2.96 -8.32
N ALA A 27 -3.04 2.81 -7.03
CA ALA A 27 -2.83 3.95 -6.14
C ALA A 27 -1.61 4.79 -6.55
N ILE A 28 -0.53 4.17 -7.02
CA ILE A 28 0.63 4.89 -7.58
C ILE A 28 0.22 5.67 -8.82
N ALA A 29 -0.45 5.01 -9.78
CA ALA A 29 -0.92 5.65 -11.01
C ALA A 29 -1.87 6.82 -10.74
N ALA A 30 -2.79 6.67 -9.77
CA ALA A 30 -3.70 7.73 -9.36
C ALA A 30 -2.96 8.92 -8.72
N GLY A 31 -1.94 8.66 -7.90
CA GLY A 31 -1.08 9.71 -7.33
C GLY A 31 -0.35 10.51 -8.42
N LEU A 32 0.21 9.81 -9.40
CA LEU A 32 0.88 10.44 -10.55
C LEU A 32 -0.10 11.24 -11.41
N GLY A 33 -1.31 10.69 -11.66
CA GLY A 33 -2.37 11.39 -12.40
C GLY A 33 -2.88 12.66 -11.71
N LYS A 34 -2.72 12.76 -10.39
CA LYS A 34 -2.99 13.98 -9.59
C LYS A 34 -1.81 14.97 -9.56
N GLY A 35 -0.71 14.67 -10.24
CA GLY A 35 0.47 15.54 -10.29
C GLY A 35 1.39 15.43 -9.07
N THR A 36 1.25 14.41 -8.22
CA THR A 36 2.20 14.19 -7.13
C THR A 36 3.52 13.63 -7.65
N SER A 37 4.61 13.82 -6.89
CA SER A 37 5.90 13.23 -7.26
C SER A 37 5.86 11.70 -7.16
N LEU A 38 6.71 11.01 -7.93
CA LEU A 38 6.78 9.54 -7.89
C LEU A 38 7.03 9.00 -6.48
N GLN A 39 7.94 9.63 -5.73
CA GLN A 39 8.25 9.23 -4.36
C GLN A 39 7.06 9.41 -3.43
N GLU A 40 6.30 10.49 -3.60
CA GLU A 40 5.07 10.75 -2.86
C GLU A 40 3.98 9.73 -3.21
N SER A 41 3.75 9.49 -4.50
CA SER A 41 2.78 8.51 -4.99
C SER A 41 3.05 7.12 -4.42
N VAL A 42 4.32 6.68 -4.42
CA VAL A 42 4.72 5.37 -3.88
C VAL A 42 4.48 5.30 -2.37
N ARG A 43 4.81 6.37 -1.63
CA ARG A 43 4.59 6.41 -0.17
C ARG A 43 3.10 6.31 0.16
N GLN A 44 2.28 7.15 -0.46
CA GLN A 44 0.84 7.17 -0.23
C GLN A 44 0.17 5.85 -0.61
N ALA A 45 0.55 5.26 -1.75
CA ALA A 45 0.05 3.96 -2.18
C ALA A 45 0.38 2.85 -1.18
N LYS A 46 1.61 2.86 -0.65
CA LYS A 46 2.06 1.88 0.34
C LYS A 46 1.29 2.00 1.65
N ASP A 47 1.07 3.22 2.13
CA ASP A 47 0.28 3.48 3.35
C ASP A 47 -1.18 3.08 3.17
N PHE A 48 -1.75 3.36 2.00
CA PHE A 48 -3.11 2.95 1.66
C PHE A 48 -3.28 1.42 1.72
N VAL A 49 -2.40 0.67 1.06
CA VAL A 49 -2.45 -0.81 1.06
C VAL A 49 -2.23 -1.37 2.46
N LEU A 50 -1.31 -0.79 3.24
CA LEU A 50 -1.05 -1.22 4.61
C LEU A 50 -2.28 -1.04 5.50
N ASN A 51 -2.99 0.09 5.36
CA ASN A 51 -4.24 0.32 6.10
C ASN A 51 -5.32 -0.69 5.71
N LYS A 52 -5.49 -0.98 4.42
CA LYS A 52 -6.44 -2.03 3.97
C LYS A 52 -6.11 -3.41 4.52
N LEU A 53 -4.82 -3.73 4.66
CA LEU A 53 -4.39 -4.98 5.29
C LEU A 53 -4.71 -5.01 6.79
N ARG A 54 -4.55 -3.88 7.51
CA ARG A 54 -4.94 -3.77 8.92
C ARG A 54 -6.44 -3.99 9.09
N ASP A 55 -7.24 -3.34 8.26
CA ASP A 55 -8.71 -3.47 8.29
C ASP A 55 -9.13 -4.93 8.05
N ALA A 56 -8.57 -5.57 7.02
CA ALA A 56 -8.87 -6.96 6.71
C ALA A 56 -8.52 -7.91 7.85
N LYS A 57 -7.38 -7.68 8.53
CA LYS A 57 -6.99 -8.46 9.70
C LYS A 57 -7.95 -8.28 10.87
N GLN A 58 -8.44 -7.05 11.10
CA GLN A 58 -9.41 -6.79 12.16
C GLN A 58 -10.75 -7.49 11.88
N SER A 59 -11.22 -7.47 10.63
CA SER A 59 -12.46 -8.17 10.26
C SER A 59 -12.33 -9.69 10.45
N GLN A 60 -11.21 -10.27 10.03
CA GLN A 60 -10.95 -11.71 10.22
C GLN A 60 -10.85 -12.13 11.68
N ASN A 61 -10.42 -11.24 12.57
CA ASN A 61 -10.40 -11.50 14.01
C ASN A 61 -11.78 -11.39 14.67
N ARG A 62 -12.74 -10.69 14.06
CA ARG A 62 -14.11 -10.56 14.59
C ARG A 62 -15.02 -11.73 14.22
N GLU A 63 -14.66 -12.47 13.17
CA GLU A 63 -15.40 -13.62 12.64
C GLU A 63 -14.88 -14.97 13.19
N ARG A 64 -13.91 -14.94 14.10
CA ARG A 64 -13.34 -16.11 14.80
C ARG A 64 -13.72 -16.09 16.27
#